data_AF-A0A2N5A904-F1
#
_entry.id   AF-A0A2N5A904-F1
#
_cell.length_a   1.000
_cell.length_b   1.000
_cell.length_c   1.000
_cell.angle_alpha   90.00
_cell.angle_beta   90.00
_cell.angle_gamma   90.00
#
_symmetry.space_group_name_H-M   'P 1'
#
loop_
_entity.id
_entity.type
_entity.pdbx_description
1 polymer ?
#
loop_
_entity_poly.entity_id
_entity_poly.type
_entity_poly.pdbx_seq_one_letter_code
_entity_poly.pdbx_strand_id
1 'polypeptide(L)'
;MIFNIQRYSTHDGPGIRTVVFLKGCSLGCRWCQNPESRARSEDLLYDSRLCLAGCDLCQQAAPEVITRTLDGLIIDRQNVNDKHITALRDCCPTTALTVCGEEKNVEAIMATVLRDKPFY
;
A
#
# COMPACT_ATOMS: atom_id res chain seq x y z
N MET A 1 0.37 7.53 -10.02
CA MET A 1 0.01 6.73 -8.84
C MET A 1 1.05 6.93 -7.76
N ILE A 2 0.59 7.12 -6.53
CA ILE A 2 1.45 7.25 -5.34
C ILE A 2 1.14 6.08 -4.40
N PHE A 3 2.06 5.73 -3.50
CA PHE A 3 1.76 4.78 -2.43
C PHE A 3 1.82 5.39 -1.03
N ASN A 4 2.43 6.56 -0.87
CA ASN A 4 2.49 7.26 0.41
C ASN A 4 2.76 8.76 0.21
N ILE A 5 2.29 9.58 1.15
CA ILE A 5 2.74 10.96 1.35
C ILE A 5 3.17 11.08 2.80
N GLN A 6 4.48 11.11 3.04
CA GLN A 6 5.03 11.22 4.37
C GLN A 6 5.34 12.69 4.68
N ARG A 7 4.59 13.25 5.64
CA ARG A 7 4.81 14.59 6.17
C ARG A 7 5.85 14.52 7.29
N TYR A 8 6.56 15.63 7.54
CA TYR A 8 7.53 15.73 8.63
C TYR A 8 8.69 14.71 8.53
N SER A 9 9.16 14.39 7.32
CA SER A 9 10.38 13.57 7.19
C SER A 9 11.63 14.40 7.49
N THR A 10 12.48 13.88 8.37
CA THR A 10 13.78 14.45 8.75
C THR A 10 14.96 13.60 8.28
N HIS A 11 14.67 12.42 7.73
CA HIS A 11 15.69 11.45 7.31
C HIS A 11 15.90 11.45 5.78
N ASP A 12 14.91 11.89 5.01
CA ASP A 12 14.94 11.89 3.54
C ASP A 12 15.47 13.22 2.94
N GLY A 13 16.36 13.91 3.68
CA GLY A 13 17.00 15.14 3.25
C GLY A 13 17.23 16.13 4.39
N PRO A 14 17.89 17.28 4.10
CA PRO A 14 18.15 18.30 5.11
C PRO A 14 16.86 19.03 5.51
N GLY A 15 16.69 19.30 6.80
CA GLY A 15 15.52 19.99 7.34
C GLY A 15 14.28 19.10 7.44
N ILE A 16 13.10 19.72 7.56
CA ILE A 16 11.82 19.01 7.55
C ILE A 16 11.33 18.94 6.09
N ARG A 17 10.80 17.80 5.65
CA ARG A 17 10.32 17.55 4.29
C ARG A 17 8.96 16.87 4.25
N THR A 18 8.18 17.16 3.20
CA THR A 18 7.07 16.30 2.77
C THR A 18 7.57 15.47 1.61
N VAL A 19 7.58 14.14 1.77
CA VAL A 19 8.04 13.20 0.77
C VAL A 19 6.84 12.56 0.09
N VAL A 20 6.79 12.62 -1.23
CA VAL A 20 5.77 11.97 -2.05
C VAL A 20 6.37 10.71 -2.66
N PHE A 21 5.84 9.56 -2.27
CA PHE A 21 6.33 8.26 -2.72
C PHE A 21 5.54 7.77 -3.94
N LEU A 22 6.26 7.58 -5.04
CA LEU A 22 5.69 7.17 -6.33
C LEU A 22 5.76 5.65 -6.54
N LYS A 23 4.75 5.11 -7.23
CA LYS A 23 4.76 3.74 -7.75
C LYS A 23 5.40 3.68 -9.15
N GLY A 24 5.92 2.52 -9.53
CA GLY A 24 6.62 2.28 -10.80
C GLY A 24 8.14 2.47 -10.77
N CYS A 25 8.80 2.26 -9.62
CA CYS A 25 10.26 2.28 -9.54
C CYS A 25 10.86 1.26 -10.51
N SER A 26 11.71 1.72 -11.44
CA SER A 26 12.33 0.91 -12.48
C SER A 26 13.58 0.15 -12.02
N LEU A 27 13.99 0.32 -10.77
CA LEU A 27 15.20 -0.29 -10.23
C LEU A 27 14.94 -1.70 -9.70
N GLY A 28 15.96 -2.56 -9.81
CA GLY A 28 15.95 -3.95 -9.35
C GLY A 28 16.83 -4.18 -8.11
N CYS A 29 16.78 -3.28 -7.12
CA CYS A 29 17.67 -3.33 -5.96
C CYS A 29 17.57 -4.66 -5.21
N ARG A 30 18.71 -5.29 -4.89
CA ARG A 30 18.75 -6.56 -4.15
C ARG A 30 18.17 -6.45 -2.74
N TRP A 31 18.35 -5.29 -2.10
CA TRP A 31 17.77 -4.92 -0.82
C TRP A 31 16.93 -3.66 -1.01
N CYS A 32 15.79 -3.82 -1.68
CA CYS A 32 14.85 -2.73 -1.91
C CYS A 32 14.24 -2.28 -0.58
N GLN A 33 14.38 -1.00 -0.25
CA GLN A 33 13.78 -0.43 0.96
C GLN A 33 12.27 -0.22 0.83
N ASN A 34 11.79 -0.01 -0.40
CA ASN A 34 10.36 0.21 -0.69
C ASN A 34 9.91 -0.74 -1.82
N PRO A 35 9.85 -2.07 -1.59
CA PRO A 35 9.47 -3.04 -2.62
C PRO A 35 8.07 -2.78 -3.25
N GLU A 36 7.15 -2.20 -2.48
CA GLU A 36 5.81 -1.77 -2.89
C GLU A 36 5.81 -0.68 -3.96
N SER A 37 6.93 0.05 -4.12
CA SER A 37 7.09 1.05 -5.17
C SER A 37 7.26 0.43 -6.56
N ARG A 38 7.57 -0.86 -6.68
CA ARG A 38 7.95 -1.47 -7.97
C ARG A 38 6.77 -1.68 -8.90
N ALA A 39 5.62 -2.11 -8.37
CA ALA A 39 4.41 -2.25 -9.16
C ALA A 39 3.98 -0.87 -9.69
N ARG A 40 3.54 -0.82 -10.96
CA ARG A 40 2.99 0.41 -11.56
C ARG A 40 1.50 0.60 -11.25
N SER A 41 0.80 -0.51 -11.04
CA SER A 41 -0.59 -0.59 -10.61
C SER A 41 -0.68 -0.75 -9.10
N GLU A 42 -1.90 -0.73 -8.59
CA GLU A 42 -2.20 -1.10 -7.22
C GLU A 42 -1.83 -2.57 -6.96
N ASP A 43 -1.39 -2.86 -5.74
CA ASP A 43 -1.03 -4.19 -5.28
C ASP A 43 -1.37 -4.40 -3.81
N LEU A 44 -1.22 -5.64 -3.33
CA LEU A 44 -1.58 -6.02 -1.96
C LEU A 44 -0.35 -6.06 -1.05
N LEU A 45 -0.42 -5.38 0.08
CA LEU A 45 0.48 -5.57 1.21
C LEU A 45 -0.19 -6.47 2.24
N TYR A 46 0.60 -7.35 2.85
CA TYR A 46 0.12 -8.27 3.87
C TYR A 46 1.13 -8.39 5.00
N ASP A 47 0.67 -8.09 6.21
CA ASP A 47 1.39 -8.34 7.46
C ASP A 47 0.60 -9.32 8.33
N SER A 48 1.08 -10.57 8.38
CA SER A 48 0.42 -11.63 9.14
C SER A 48 0.35 -11.34 10.64
N ARG A 49 1.27 -10.53 11.18
CA ARG A 49 1.31 -10.18 12.61
C ARG A 49 0.11 -9.36 13.05
N LEU A 50 -0.51 -8.63 12.11
CA LEU A 50 -1.71 -7.82 12.35
C LEU A 50 -2.99 -8.60 12.06
N CYS A 51 -2.90 -9.81 11.50
CA CYS A 51 -4.05 -10.57 11.03
C CYS A 51 -4.81 -11.19 12.22
N LEU A 52 -6.09 -10.86 12.36
CA LEU A 52 -6.92 -11.39 13.44
C LEU A 52 -7.16 -12.90 13.26
N ALA A 53 -7.00 -13.66 14.34
CA ALA A 53 -7.31 -15.09 14.37
C ALA A 53 -8.81 -15.33 14.12
N GLY A 54 -9.13 -16.28 13.26
CA GLY A 54 -10.53 -16.64 12.92
C GLY A 54 -11.26 -15.66 12.00
N CYS A 55 -10.64 -14.55 11.58
CA CYS A 55 -11.22 -13.63 10.60
C CYS A 55 -11.08 -14.19 9.17
N ASP A 56 -12.18 -14.25 8.44
CA ASP A 56 -12.27 -14.80 7.08
C ASP A 56 -12.76 -13.79 6.03
N LEU A 57 -12.93 -12.52 6.40
CA LEU A 57 -13.46 -11.46 5.53
C LEU A 57 -12.69 -11.30 4.21
N CYS A 58 -11.36 -11.36 4.23
CA CYS A 58 -10.55 -11.27 3.01
C CYS A 58 -10.78 -12.48 2.08
N GLN A 59 -10.94 -13.68 2.64
CA GLN A 59 -11.28 -14.88 1.85
C GLN A 59 -12.70 -14.77 1.28
N GLN A 60 -13.66 -14.27 2.06
CA GLN A 60 -15.03 -14.05 1.58
C GLN A 60 -15.08 -13.01 0.45
N ALA A 61 -14.27 -11.94 0.54
CA ALA A 61 -14.22 -10.86 -0.44
C ALA A 61 -13.58 -11.29 -1.77
N ALA A 62 -12.55 -12.15 -1.74
CA ALA A 62 -11.83 -12.62 -2.92
C ALA A 62 -11.47 -14.11 -2.83
N PRO A 63 -12.47 -15.02 -2.84
CA PRO A 63 -12.25 -16.46 -2.60
C PRO A 63 -11.44 -17.15 -3.68
N GLU A 64 -11.38 -16.57 -4.88
CA GLU A 64 -10.60 -17.09 -6.01
C GLU A 64 -9.09 -16.93 -5.80
N VAL A 65 -8.64 -15.98 -4.97
CA VAL A 65 -7.22 -15.60 -4.82
C VAL A 65 -6.73 -15.49 -3.38
N ILE A 66 -7.62 -15.55 -2.39
CA ILE A 66 -7.27 -15.57 -0.96
C ILE A 66 -7.74 -16.86 -0.31
N THR A 67 -6.80 -17.56 0.31
CA THR A 67 -7.07 -18.73 1.15
C THR A 67 -6.65 -18.44 2.59
N ARG A 68 -7.57 -18.57 3.53
CA ARG A 68 -7.31 -18.51 4.97
C ARG A 68 -6.66 -19.80 5.43
N THR A 69 -5.60 -19.66 6.20
CA THR A 69 -4.95 -20.74 6.92
C THR A 69 -5.02 -20.49 8.43
N LEU A 70 -4.50 -21.44 9.21
CA LEU A 70 -4.37 -21.27 10.66
C LEU A 70 -3.47 -20.07 11.01
N ASP A 71 -2.40 -19.85 10.24
CA ASP A 71 -1.36 -18.86 10.52
C ASP A 71 -1.49 -17.55 9.70
N GLY A 72 -2.57 -17.39 8.92
CA GLY A 72 -2.78 -16.16 8.16
C GLY A 72 -3.48 -16.38 6.82
N LEU A 73 -3.01 -15.65 5.79
CA LEU A 73 -3.55 -15.68 4.44
C LEU A 73 -2.49 -16.17 3.45
N ILE A 74 -2.87 -17.07 2.55
CA ILE A 74 -2.17 -17.33 1.31
C ILE A 74 -2.83 -16.48 0.22
N ILE A 75 -2.03 -15.71 -0.50
CA ILE A 75 -2.49 -14.80 -1.55
C ILE A 75 -1.90 -15.28 -2.88
N ASP A 76 -2.75 -15.67 -3.81
CA ASP A 76 -2.34 -15.99 -5.18
C ASP A 76 -2.13 -14.72 -6.00
N ARG A 77 -0.97 -14.09 -5.76
CA ARG A 77 -0.61 -12.79 -6.36
C ARG A 77 -0.58 -12.79 -7.88
N GLN A 78 -0.44 -13.95 -8.54
CA GLN A 78 -0.38 -14.03 -10.00
C GLN A 78 -1.77 -13.90 -10.64
N ASN A 79 -2.83 -14.21 -9.89
CA ASN A 79 -4.21 -14.20 -10.36
C ASN A 79 -5.03 -13.02 -9.78
N VAL A 80 -4.43 -12.17 -8.95
CA VAL A 80 -5.06 -10.92 -8.48
C VAL A 80 -5.30 -9.98 -9.68
N ASN A 81 -6.50 -9.42 -9.77
CA ASN A 81 -6.91 -8.48 -10.80
C ASN A 81 -7.71 -7.32 -10.18
N ASP A 82 -8.14 -6.36 -10.99
CA ASP A 82 -8.79 -5.13 -10.50
C ASP A 82 -10.09 -5.38 -9.71
N LYS A 83 -10.85 -6.44 -10.06
CA LYS A 83 -12.03 -6.87 -9.29
C LYS A 83 -11.62 -7.28 -7.87
N HIS A 84 -10.55 -8.06 -7.75
CA HIS A 84 -10.02 -8.48 -6.45
C HIS A 84 -9.49 -7.29 -5.65
N ILE A 85 -8.72 -6.39 -6.27
CA ILE A 85 -8.21 -5.18 -5.61
C ILE A 85 -9.36 -4.33 -5.06
N THR A 86 -10.41 -4.14 -5.86
CA THR A 86 -11.59 -3.37 -5.44
C THR A 86 -12.29 -4.02 -4.25
N ALA A 87 -12.51 -5.35 -4.30
CA ALA A 87 -13.16 -6.08 -3.21
C ALA A 87 -12.35 -6.06 -1.90
N LEU A 88 -11.02 -5.97 -1.99
CA LEU A 88 -10.13 -6.08 -0.84
C LEU A 88 -9.80 -4.76 -0.15
N ARG A 89 -10.04 -3.61 -0.79
CA ARG A 89 -9.58 -2.28 -0.34
C ARG A 89 -9.90 -1.95 1.11
N ASP A 90 -11.14 -2.22 1.54
CA ASP A 90 -11.63 -1.84 2.87
C ASP A 90 -12.21 -3.05 3.64
N CYS A 91 -11.90 -4.28 3.20
CA CYS A 91 -12.46 -5.48 3.81
C CYS A 91 -11.72 -5.91 5.10
N CYS A 92 -10.46 -5.51 5.28
CA CYS A 92 -9.62 -5.98 6.38
C CYS A 92 -9.73 -5.03 7.59
N PRO A 93 -10.36 -5.45 8.71
CA PRO A 93 -10.63 -4.56 9.83
C PRO A 93 -9.36 -4.15 10.60
N THR A 94 -8.31 -4.98 10.55
CA THR A 94 -7.04 -4.73 11.24
C THR A 94 -5.96 -4.16 10.34
N THR A 95 -6.29 -3.86 9.08
CA THR A 95 -5.35 -3.43 8.03
C THR A 95 -4.15 -4.37 7.84
N ALA A 96 -4.28 -5.64 8.26
CA ALA A 96 -3.29 -6.68 8.00
C ALA A 96 -3.09 -6.89 6.50
N LEU A 97 -4.18 -6.85 5.73
CA LEU A 97 -4.16 -6.81 4.27
C LEU A 97 -4.58 -5.40 3.84
N THR A 98 -3.76 -4.73 3.03
CA THR A 98 -4.06 -3.39 2.50
C THR A 98 -3.80 -3.33 1.01
N VAL A 99 -4.62 -2.54 0.31
CA VAL A 99 -4.33 -2.15 -1.07
C VAL A 99 -3.35 -0.98 -1.05
N CYS A 100 -2.22 -1.15 -1.72
CA CYS A 100 -1.16 -0.17 -1.82
C CYS A 100 -1.16 0.47 -3.21
N GLY A 101 -1.31 1.79 -3.23
CA GLY A 101 -1.44 2.55 -4.46
C GLY A 101 -2.74 3.34 -4.47
N GLU A 102 -2.61 4.59 -4.89
CA GLU A 102 -3.72 5.51 -5.09
C GLU A 102 -3.44 6.31 -6.37
N GLU A 103 -4.40 6.34 -7.29
CA GLU A 103 -4.38 7.32 -8.38
C GLU A 103 -4.75 8.70 -7.83
N LYS A 104 -3.84 9.66 -8.04
CA LYS A 104 -4.01 11.01 -7.53
C LYS A 104 -3.47 11.99 -8.55
N ASN A 105 -4.26 13.01 -8.85
CA ASN A 105 -3.81 14.10 -9.73
C ASN A 105 -2.79 14.99 -8.99
N VAL A 106 -2.05 15.76 -9.78
CA VAL A 106 -0.98 16.61 -9.26
C VAL A 106 -1.55 17.68 -8.34
N GLU A 107 -2.71 18.23 -8.67
CA GLU A 107 -3.38 19.29 -7.90
C GLU A 107 -3.70 18.84 -6.47
N ALA A 108 -4.25 17.63 -6.30
CA ALA A 108 -4.59 17.07 -4.99
C ALA A 108 -3.34 16.68 -4.18
N ILE A 109 -2.29 16.18 -4.84
CA ILE A 109 -0.98 15.95 -4.21
C ILE A 109 -0.43 17.28 -3.69
N MET A 110 -0.39 18.31 -4.54
CA MET A 110 0.13 19.62 -4.17
C MET A 110 -0.70 20.31 -3.09
N ALA A 111 -2.03 20.16 -3.11
CA ALA A 111 -2.88 20.64 -2.03
C ALA A 111 -2.50 20.01 -0.68
N THR A 112 -2.13 18.72 -0.66
CA THR A 112 -1.64 18.06 0.56
C THR A 112 -0.27 18.56 0.98
N VAL A 113 0.68 18.67 0.04
CA VAL A 113 2.06 19.11 0.29
C VAL A 113 2.12 20.55 0.79
N LEU A 114 1.33 21.45 0.20
CA LEU A 114 1.34 22.87 0.53
C LEU A 114 0.79 23.18 1.93
N ARG A 115 0.06 22.24 2.57
CA ARG A 115 -0.34 22.39 3.99
C ARG A 115 0.85 22.50 4.92
N ASP A 116 2.00 21.95 4.53
CA ASP A 116 3.21 21.97 5.33
C ASP A 116 4.10 23.19 5.07
N LYS A 117 3.75 24.04 4.09
CA LYS A 117 4.52 25.23 3.71
C LYS A 117 4.88 26.14 4.90
N PRO A 118 4.03 26.35 5.92
CA PRO A 118 4.41 27.19 7.06
C PRO A 118 5.54 26.61 7.94
N PHE A 119 5.86 25.31 7.81
CA PHE A 119 6.88 24.61 8.59
C PHE A 119 8.21 24.45 7.84
N TYR A 120 8.29 24.92 6.59
CA TYR A 120 9.47 24.87 5.71
C TYR A 120 10.01 26.28 5.42
#